data_AF-A0A2D9M300-F1
#
_entry.id   AF-A0A2D9M300-F1
#
_cell.length_a   1.000
_cell.length_b   1.000
_cell.length_c   1.000
_cell.angle_alpha   90.00
_cell.angle_beta   90.00
_cell.angle_gamma   90.00
#
_symmetry.space_group_name_H-M   'P 1'
#
loop_
_entity.id
_entity.type
_entity.pdbx_description
1 polymer ?
#
loop_
_entity_poly.entity_id
_entity_poly.type
_entity_poly.pdbx_seq_one_letter_code
_entity_poly.pdbx_strand_id
1 'polypeptide(L)' 'AVPTSVGYGASFGGVTALLSMLNSCAMGVSVVNIDNGFGAASIASLINHLDKS' A
#
# COMPACT_ATOMS: atom_id res chain seq x y z
N ALA A 1 2.36 0.03 1.89
CA ALA A 1 1.25 -0.91 2.03
C ALA A 1 0.59 -1.13 0.68
N VAL A 2 0.21 -2.37 0.36
CA VAL A 2 -0.45 -2.74 -0.91
C VAL A 2 -1.82 -3.32 -0.57
N PRO A 3 -2.93 -2.63 -0.86
CA PRO A 3 -4.25 -3.20 -0.71
C PRO A 3 -4.47 -4.30 -1.75
N THR A 4 -5.03 -5.43 -1.32
CA THR A 4 -5.28 -6.57 -2.22
C THR A 4 -6.73 -6.58 -2.69
N SER A 5 -6.99 -6.94 -3.94
CA SER A 5 -8.37 -7.09 -4.43
C SER A 5 -9.08 -8.27 -3.81
N VAL A 6 -8.32 -9.29 -3.39
CA VAL A 6 -8.79 -10.48 -2.70
C VAL A 6 -8.79 -10.30 -1.19
N GLY A 7 -9.79 -10.88 -0.54
CA GLY A 7 -9.95 -10.87 0.91
C GLY A 7 -11.28 -11.49 1.31
N TYR A 8 -11.34 -12.17 2.44
CA TYR A 8 -12.57 -12.76 2.95
C TYR A 8 -13.53 -11.67 3.46
N GLY A 9 -14.81 -11.75 3.08
CA GLY A 9 -15.86 -10.84 3.54
C GLY A 9 -16.03 -9.59 2.66
N ALA A 10 -16.28 -8.43 3.27
CA ALA A 10 -16.60 -7.16 2.59
C ALA A 10 -15.36 -6.50 1.94
N SER A 11 -14.58 -7.23 1.14
CA SER A 11 -13.39 -6.70 0.47
C SER A 11 -13.72 -5.67 -0.62
N PHE A 12 -14.89 -5.82 -1.27
CA PHE A 12 -15.36 -4.99 -2.39
C PHE A 12 -14.24 -4.72 -3.42
N GLY A 13 -13.58 -5.79 -3.86
CA GLY A 13 -12.48 -5.72 -4.83
C GLY A 13 -11.24 -4.97 -4.32
N GLY A 14 -11.04 -4.88 -3.01
CA GLY A 14 -9.89 -4.20 -2.38
C GLY A 14 -10.16 -2.75 -1.95
N VAL A 15 -11.35 -2.21 -2.21
CA VAL A 15 -11.72 -0.84 -1.78
C VAL A 15 -11.73 -0.72 -0.26
N THR A 16 -12.22 -1.73 0.45
CA THR A 16 -12.22 -1.73 1.93
C THR A 16 -10.80 -1.76 2.48
N ALA A 17 -9.90 -2.53 1.87
CA ALA A 17 -8.50 -2.58 2.24
C ALA A 17 -7.80 -1.24 1.96
N LEU A 18 -8.05 -0.62 0.79
CA LEU A 18 -7.51 0.69 0.43
C LEU A 18 -7.96 1.77 1.42
N LEU A 19 -9.26 1.83 1.73
CA LEU A 19 -9.81 2.83 2.64
C LEU A 19 -9.31 2.64 4.07
N SER A 20 -9.19 1.39 4.53
CA SER A 20 -8.60 1.05 5.82
C SER A 20 -7.13 1.50 5.91
N MET A 21 -6.33 1.27 4.87
CA MET A 21 -4.93 1.67 4.84
C MET A 21 -4.76 3.19 4.82
N LEU A 22 -5.60 3.93 4.07
CA LEU A 22 -5.57 5.39 4.05
C LEU A 22 -6.04 6.00 5.36
N ASN A 23 -7.05 5.40 5.99
CA ASN A 23 -7.59 5.88 7.27
C ASN A 23 -6.75 5.48 8.49
N SER A 24 -5.74 4.61 8.33
CA SER A 24 -4.92 4.13 9.44
C SER A 24 -4.04 5.21 10.08
N CYS A 25 -3.83 6.36 9.41
CA CYS A 25 -2.98 7.47 9.86
C CYS A 25 -1.56 7.07 10.30
N ALA A 26 -1.06 5.93 9.80
CA ALA A 26 0.26 5.42 10.17
C ALA A 26 1.35 6.25 9.46
N MET A 27 2.16 6.96 10.24
CA MET A 27 3.30 7.71 9.70
C MET A 27 4.31 6.77 9.04
N GLY A 28 4.93 7.22 7.94
CA GLY A 28 5.94 6.46 7.20
C GLY A 28 5.37 5.35 6.30
N VAL A 29 4.05 5.21 6.21
CA VAL A 29 3.41 4.24 5.31
C VAL A 29 3.00 4.94 4.01
N SER A 30 3.55 4.48 2.89
CA SER A 30 3.06 4.82 1.55
C SER A 30 2.03 3.78 1.09
N VAL A 31 0.84 4.20 0.66
CA VAL A 31 -0.22 3.32 0.14
C VAL A 31 -0.25 3.43 -1.39
N VAL A 32 -0.26 2.29 -2.08
CA VAL A 32 -0.36 2.21 -3.54
C VAL A 32 -1.75 1.70 -3.98
N ASN A 33 -2.03 1.75 -5.29
CA ASN A 33 -3.23 1.15 -5.87
C ASN A 33 -3.38 -0.34 -5.52
N ILE A 34 -4.63 -0.82 -5.61
CA ILE A 34 -4.99 -2.22 -5.38
C ILE A 34 -4.15 -3.14 -6.27
N ASP A 35 -3.58 -4.17 -5.66
CA ASP A 35 -2.66 -5.16 -6.23
C ASP A 35 -1.39 -4.59 -6.90
N ASN A 36 -1.09 -3.29 -6.74
CA ASN A 36 0.07 -2.66 -7.36
C ASN A 36 1.38 -2.95 -6.60
N GLY A 37 1.76 -4.22 -6.54
CA GLY A 37 3.00 -4.66 -5.89
C GLY A 37 4.26 -4.05 -6.53
N PHE A 38 4.24 -3.80 -7.84
CA PHE A 38 5.35 -3.15 -8.55
C PHE A 38 5.57 -1.71 -8.08
N GLY A 39 4.50 -0.91 -8.00
CA GLY A 39 4.58 0.46 -7.49
C GLY A 39 5.12 0.50 -6.05
N ALA A 40 4.73 -0.47 -5.23
CA ALA A 40 5.24 -0.58 -3.87
C ALA A 40 6.74 -0.91 -3.81
N ALA A 41 7.21 -1.83 -4.67
CA ALA A 41 8.63 -2.16 -4.76
C ALA A 41 9.47 -0.97 -5.25
N SER A 42 8.95 -0.20 -6.22
CA SER A 42 9.59 1.03 -6.69
C SER A 42 9.74 2.06 -5.57
N ILE A 43 8.67 2.33 -4.81
CA ILE A 43 8.70 3.26 -3.67
C ILE A 43 9.64 2.75 -2.57
N ALA A 44 9.63 1.45 -2.26
CA ALA A 44 10.54 0.86 -1.29
C ALA A 44 12.01 1.02 -1.70
N SER A 45 12.30 0.81 -2.99
CA SER A 45 13.64 1.03 -3.55
C SER A 45 14.04 2.51 -3.41
N LEU A 46 13.18 3.44 -3.81
CA LEU A 46 13.44 4.88 -3.66
C LEU A 46 13.79 5.24 -2.21
N ILE A 47 12.98 4.80 -1.24
CA ILE A 47 13.22 5.05 0.19
C ILE A 47 14.57 4.45 0.65
N ASN A 48 14.90 3.23 0.24
CA ASN A 48 16.17 2.58 0.58
C ASN A 48 17.42 3.28 0.00
N HIS A 49 17.25 4.06 -1.06
CA HIS A 49 18.33 4.86 -1.64
C HIS A 49 18.41 6.27 -1.02
N LEU A 50 17.30 6.81 -0.50
CA LEU A 50 17.31 8.08 0.26
C LEU A 50 18.15 7.98 1.55
N ASP A 51 18.21 6.80 2.17
CA ASP A 51 19.05 6.52 3.35
C ASP A 51 20.56 6.62 3.07
N LYS A 52 20.98 6.50 1.80
CA LYS A 52 22.40 6.53 1.41
C LYS A 52 22.93 7.93 1.03
N SER A 53 22.21 9.01 1.32
CA SER A 53 22.56 10.39 0.91
C SER A 53 22.99 11.27 2.08
#